data_AF-A0A6V8CH49-F1
#
_entry.id   AF-A0A6V8CH49-F1
#
_cell.length_a   1.000
_cell.length_b   1.000
_cell.length_c   1.000
_cell.angle_alpha   90.00
_cell.angle_beta   90.00
_cell.angle_gamma   90.00
#
_symmetry.space_group_name_H-M   'P 1'
#
loop_
_entity.id
_entity.type
_entity.pdbx_description
1 polymer ?
#
loop_
_entity_poly.entity_id
_entity_poly.type
_entity_poly.pdbx_seq_one_letter_code
_entity_poly.pdbx_strand_id
1 'polypeptide(L)'
;MAEEFGYAQNLMGIQPDQSKFLGHSVGLELDESPVVAHGFDRPLPLGGTMAIEPKLIYANGSIGLEDTWVRTRDGMEQLSTSGNSDTVRCF
;
A
#
# COMPACT_ATOMS: atom_id res chain seq x y z
N MET A 1 13.33 7.01 3.35
CA MET A 1 12.71 6.74 4.67
C MET A 1 13.07 5.37 5.24
N ALA A 2 12.65 4.23 4.66
CA ALA A 2 12.96 2.93 5.30
C ALA A 2 14.47 2.64 5.46
N GLU A 3 15.29 3.02 4.48
CA GLU A 3 16.77 2.96 4.58
C GLU A 3 17.32 3.91 5.66
N GLU A 4 16.82 5.14 5.68
CA GLU A 4 17.23 6.19 6.62
C GLU A 4 16.96 5.81 8.08
N PHE A 5 15.85 5.11 8.34
CA PHE A 5 15.50 4.60 9.67
C PHE A 5 16.05 3.19 9.96
N GLY A 6 16.79 2.58 9.02
CA GLY A 6 17.41 1.27 9.22
C GLY A 6 16.48 0.06 9.11
N TYR A 7 15.26 0.21 8.55
CA TYR A 7 14.26 -0.86 8.45
C TYR A 7 14.19 -1.54 7.07
N ALA A 8 15.04 -1.15 6.12
CA ALA A 8 14.96 -1.60 4.72
C ALA A 8 15.00 -3.14 4.55
N GLN A 9 15.73 -3.86 5.41
CA GLN A 9 15.84 -5.32 5.34
C GLN A 9 14.59 -6.08 5.81
N ASN A 10 13.67 -5.38 6.49
CA ASN A 10 12.45 -5.94 7.06
C ASN A 10 11.19 -5.37 6.39
N LEU A 11 11.34 -4.32 5.56
CA LEU A 11 10.25 -3.75 4.80
C LEU A 11 9.71 -4.78 3.79
N MET A 12 8.40 -5.01 3.84
CA MET A 12 7.67 -5.97 3.04
C MET A 12 8.15 -7.41 3.16
N GLY A 13 8.86 -7.78 4.24
CA GLY A 13 9.33 -9.16 4.46
C GLY A 13 10.80 -9.21 4.83
N ILE A 14 11.28 -10.43 5.05
CA ILE A 14 12.68 -10.74 5.31
C ILE A 14 13.20 -11.51 4.10
N GLN A 15 14.41 -11.23 3.66
CA GLN A 15 15.04 -11.99 2.59
C GLN A 15 15.11 -13.50 2.94
N PRO A 16 14.81 -14.41 1.99
CA PRO A 16 14.53 -14.15 0.57
C PRO A 16 13.06 -13.84 0.24
N ASP A 17 12.16 -13.92 1.21
CA ASP A 17 10.70 -13.92 1.03
C ASP A 17 10.07 -12.51 1.09
N GLN A 18 10.77 -11.48 0.62
CA GLN A 18 10.21 -10.12 0.53
C GLN A 18 9.09 -10.04 -0.50
N SER A 19 7.91 -9.62 -0.06
CA SER A 19 6.76 -9.29 -0.92
C SER A 19 7.11 -8.15 -1.86
N LYS A 20 6.69 -8.30 -3.12
CA LYS A 20 6.86 -7.30 -4.19
C LYS A 20 5.59 -6.50 -4.46
N PHE A 21 4.64 -6.58 -3.54
CA PHE A 21 3.31 -6.02 -3.64
C PHE A 21 3.09 -5.06 -2.47
N LEU A 22 2.72 -3.82 -2.75
CA LEU A 22 2.50 -2.76 -1.77
C LEU A 22 1.01 -2.51 -1.48
N GLY A 23 0.12 -2.92 -2.37
CA GLY A 23 -1.32 -2.62 -2.24
C GLY A 23 -2.15 -3.13 -3.42
N HIS A 24 -3.47 -3.12 -3.24
CA HIS A 24 -4.46 -3.61 -4.21
C HIS A 24 -5.71 -2.75 -4.21
N SER A 25 -6.48 -2.87 -5.29
CA SER A 25 -7.83 -2.35 -5.30
C SER A 25 -8.74 -3.13 -4.36
N VAL A 26 -9.72 -2.40 -3.83
CA VAL A 26 -10.81 -2.92 -3.00
C VAL A 26 -12.12 -2.46 -3.62
N GLY A 27 -13.14 -3.32 -3.56
CA GLY A 27 -14.45 -2.99 -4.09
C GLY A 27 -15.52 -3.89 -3.50
N LEU A 28 -16.15 -4.71 -4.34
CA LEU A 28 -17.02 -5.78 -3.86
C LEU A 28 -16.19 -6.93 -3.29
N GLU A 29 -14.99 -7.14 -3.83
CA GLU A 29 -14.01 -8.07 -3.33
C GLU A 29 -12.92 -7.32 -2.55
N LEU A 30 -12.30 -8.01 -1.59
CA LEU A 30 -11.20 -7.43 -0.84
C LEU A 30 -9.98 -7.24 -1.73
N ASP A 31 -9.67 -8.23 -2.58
CA ASP A 31 -8.50 -8.24 -3.47
C ASP A 31 -8.93 -8.08 -4.93
N GLU A 32 -8.88 -6.85 -5.44
CA GLU A 32 -9.19 -6.51 -6.83
C GLU A 32 -7.96 -5.96 -7.58
N SER A 33 -8.07 -5.91 -8.91
CA SER A 33 -7.13 -5.19 -9.76
C SER A 33 -7.54 -3.71 -9.93
N PRO A 34 -6.58 -2.77 -10.09
CA PRO A 34 -5.13 -3.00 -10.19
C PRO A 34 -4.42 -3.22 -8.85
N VAL A 35 -3.16 -3.67 -8.94
CA VAL A 35 -2.25 -3.87 -7.83
C VAL A 35 -1.05 -2.91 -7.94
N VAL A 36 -0.49 -2.49 -6.81
CA VAL A 36 0.75 -1.72 -6.74
C VAL A 36 1.91 -2.68 -6.54
N ALA A 37 2.48 -3.14 -7.65
CA ALA A 37 3.58 -4.09 -7.64
C ALA A 37 4.48 -3.89 -8.87
N HIS A 38 5.76 -4.23 -8.75
CA HIS A 38 6.68 -4.15 -9.88
C HIS A 38 6.22 -5.07 -11.02
N GLY A 39 6.06 -4.51 -12.23
CA GLY A 39 5.62 -5.23 -13.42
C GLY A 39 4.12 -5.14 -13.72
N PHE A 40 3.35 -4.43 -12.89
CA PHE A 40 1.94 -4.12 -13.13
C PHE A 40 1.78 -2.61 -13.37
N ASP A 41 1.16 -2.23 -14.48
CA ASP A 41 1.06 -0.84 -14.96
C ASP A 41 -0.38 -0.38 -15.20
N ARG A 42 -1.36 -1.22 -14.86
CA ARG A 42 -2.77 -0.87 -15.02
C ARG A 42 -3.14 0.27 -14.06
N PRO A 43 -3.63 1.42 -14.56
CA PRO A 43 -4.00 2.54 -13.71
C PRO A 43 -5.32 2.26 -12.96
N LEU A 44 -5.43 2.79 -11.74
CA LEU A 44 -6.67 2.78 -10.96
C LEU A 44 -7.69 3.73 -11.61
N PRO A 45 -8.93 3.33 -11.97
CA PRO A 45 -9.90 4.24 -12.58
C PRO A 45 -10.36 5.35 -11.62
N LEU A 46 -10.90 6.45 -12.17
CA LEU A 46 -11.60 7.46 -11.34
C LEU A 46 -12.74 6.79 -10.57
N GLY A 47 -12.84 7.08 -9.27
CA GLY A 47 -13.77 6.44 -8.34
C GLY A 47 -13.33 5.06 -7.85
N GLY A 48 -12.26 4.49 -8.40
CA GLY A 48 -11.68 3.24 -7.91
C GLY A 48 -11.02 3.46 -6.54
N THR A 49 -11.00 2.42 -5.71
CA THR A 49 -10.33 2.44 -4.41
C THR A 49 -9.09 1.56 -4.39
N MET A 50 -8.17 1.87 -3.47
CA MET A 50 -6.86 1.24 -3.33
C MET A 50 -6.47 1.17 -1.85
N ALA A 51 -6.21 -0.02 -1.35
CA ALA A 51 -5.49 -0.23 -0.09
C ALA A 51 -3.99 -0.08 -0.34
N ILE A 52 -3.30 0.70 0.51
CA ILE A 52 -1.85 0.81 0.53
C ILE A 52 -1.38 0.32 1.89
N GLU A 53 -0.62 -0.79 1.90
CA GLU A 53 -0.38 -1.57 3.11
C GLU A 53 1.09 -1.94 3.36
N PRO A 54 1.99 -0.96 3.57
CA PRO A 54 3.37 -1.23 3.95
C PRO A 54 3.45 -1.97 5.30
N LYS A 55 4.35 -2.95 5.38
CA LYS A 55 4.58 -3.74 6.59
C LYS A 55 6.07 -3.95 6.86
N LEU A 56 6.48 -3.85 8.12
CA LEU A 56 7.77 -4.33 8.62
C LEU A 56 7.57 -5.71 9.22
N ILE A 57 8.35 -6.68 8.77
CA ILE A 57 8.25 -8.08 9.18
C ILE A 57 9.55 -8.53 9.84
N TYR A 58 9.46 -9.10 11.03
CA TYR A 58 10.53 -9.69 11.81
C TYR A 58 10.19 -11.16 12.14
N ALA A 59 11.19 -11.95 12.54
CA ALA A 59 10.99 -13.36 12.85
C ALA A 59 9.98 -13.61 14.00
N ASN A 60 9.82 -12.62 14.89
CA ASN A 60 8.95 -12.69 16.05
C ASN A 60 7.65 -11.87 15.91
N GLY A 61 7.38 -11.29 14.73
CA GLY A 61 6.15 -10.54 14.50
C GLY A 61 6.25 -9.50 13.39
N SER A 62 5.14 -8.82 13.13
CA SER A 62 5.04 -7.80 12.10
C SER A 62 4.24 -6.61 12.57
N ILE A 63 4.55 -5.44 12.01
CA ILE A 63 3.76 -4.23 12.18
C ILE A 63 3.53 -3.63 10.78
N GLY A 64 2.29 -3.27 10.49
CA GLY A 64 1.92 -2.65 9.23
C GLY A 64 0.99 -1.47 9.46
N LEU A 65 0.94 -0.61 8.46
CA LEU A 65 -0.07 0.43 8.33
C LEU A 65 -0.84 0.12 7.06
N GLU A 66 -2.17 0.22 7.11
CA GLU A 66 -3.02 0.09 5.94
C GLU A 66 -4.06 1.21 5.96
N ASP A 67 -4.11 1.95 4.86
CA ASP A 67 -5.15 2.94 4.60
C ASP A 67 -5.75 2.69 3.23
N THR A 68 -7.07 2.86 3.15
CA THR A 68 -7.82 2.76 1.89
C THR A 68 -8.05 4.15 1.33
N TRP A 69 -7.84 4.31 0.04
CA TRP A 69 -7.91 5.57 -0.68
C TRP A 69 -8.86 5.47 -1.87
N VAL A 70 -9.54 6.55 -2.23
CA VAL A 70 -10.32 6.66 -3.47
C VAL A 70 -9.65 7.62 -4.45
N ARG A 71 -9.62 7.26 -5.73
CA ARG A 71 -9.15 8.16 -6.79
C ARG A 71 -10.24 9.16 -7.16
N THR A 72 -10.01 10.43 -6.89
CA THR A 72 -10.84 11.55 -7.35
C THR A 72 -10.21 12.21 -8.58
N ARG A 73 -10.84 13.27 -9.10
CA ARG A 73 -10.26 14.08 -10.20
C ARG A 73 -9.05 14.90 -9.74
N ASP A 74 -8.96 15.18 -8.45
CA ASP A 74 -7.95 16.07 -7.85
C ASP A 74 -6.80 15.30 -7.17
N GLY A 75 -6.89 13.96 -7.12
CA GLY A 75 -5.86 13.09 -6.54
C GLY A 75 -6.45 11.89 -5.83
N MET A 76 -5.80 11.45 -4.75
CA MET A 76 -6.30 10.40 -3.86
C MET A 76 -6.86 11.03 -2.59
N GLU A 77 -8.00 10.53 -2.12
CA GLU A 77 -8.62 10.91 -0.85
C GLU A 77 -8.69 9.70 0.09
N GLN A 78 -8.34 9.88 1.35
CA GLN A 78 -8.31 8.80 2.35
C GLN A 78 -9.74 8.47 2.80
N LEU A 79 -10.08 7.19 2.80
CA LEU A 79 -11.35 6.68 3.33
C LEU A 79 -11.21 6.16 4.77
N SER A 80 -10.04 5.62 5.12
CA SER A 80 -9.74 5.11 6.46
C SER A 80 -9.48 6.25 7.45
N THR A 81 -10.04 6.17 8.66
CA THR A 81 -9.85 7.17 9.72
C THR A 81 -8.71 6.76 10.65
N SER A 82 -7.48 6.66 10.16
CA SER A 82 -6.32 6.22 10.98
C SER A 82 -5.75 7.31 11.91
N GLY A 83 -6.34 8.51 11.95
CA GLY A 83 -5.88 9.61 12.81
C GLY A 83 -4.58 10.27 12.35
N ASN A 84 -3.87 9.67 11.39
CA ASN A 84 -2.75 10.23 10.65
C ASN A 84 -3.14 10.35 9.18
N SER A 85 -3.30 11.57 8.68
CA SER A 85 -3.54 11.81 7.26
C SER A 85 -2.21 12.07 6.57
N ASP A 86 -1.59 11.02 6.04
CA ASP A 86 -0.41 11.13 5.19
C ASP A 86 -0.83 11.14 3.72
N THR A 87 -0.35 12.09 2.92
CA THR A 87 -0.77 12.22 1.51
C THR A 87 -0.20 11.08 0.65
N VAL A 88 -1.06 10.20 0.12
CA VAL A 88 -0.69 9.26 -0.94
C VAL A 88 -0.87 9.92 -2.32
N ARG A 89 0.18 9.88 -3.15
CA ARG A 89 0.10 10.25 -4.57
C ARG A 89 0.25 8.99 -5.42
N CYS A 90 -0.81 8.61 -6.13
CA CYS A 90 -0.71 7.56 -7.15
C CYS A 90 -0.33 8.21 -8.49
N PHE A 91 0.71 7.64 -9.14
CA PHE A 91 1.19 8.04 -10.47
C PHE A 91 0.27 7.50 -11.57
#